data_AF-A0A060Y6E2-F1
#
_entry.id   AF-A0A060Y6E2-F1
#
_cell.length_a   1.000
_cell.length_b   1.000
_cell.length_c   1.000
_cell.angle_alpha   90.00
_cell.angle_beta   90.00
_cell.angle_gamma   90.00
#
_symmetry.space_group_name_H-M   'P 1'
#
loop_
_entity.id
_entity.type
_entity.pdbx_description
1 polymer ?
#
loop_
_entity_poly.entity_id
_entity_poly.type
_entity_poly.pdbx_seq_one_letter_code
_entity_poly.pdbx_strand_id
1 'polypeptide(L)'
;MNDVMLYTYPQQDGKYRLKNTLYLSGMKVSIPVIDNVLNALRIEVSDVTITLSASSCGERDDWFHTLSRAIADHAAGLCTFGGPCSEGREKLWMALGEAAPVLVPVSHVMMCMNCTSDFSMTLRRHHCNACGKVVCRACSRNRYPLKYLKDRMAKVCDHCYAELRKIGVSISGACGNSSPCTHRASRPLSAVFQSLQPPSLWRSRKSTSPLNQVALRAEDSAMTGSLQRRKKSKRKWKRLWFILKDKVLYTFTAREDKVACESLPLQGFTVKLTERPEGEESFNVFQLYHKKTLYYTFRADDQHTARRWVNAMEEATVL
;
A
#
# COMPACT_ATOMS: atom_id res chain seq x y z
N MET A 1 7.36 -2.31 -7.86
CA MET A 1 7.92 -1.60 -9.04
C MET A 1 7.66 -0.13 -8.78
N ASN A 2 8.73 0.66 -8.70
CA ASN A 2 8.73 2.06 -8.26
C ASN A 2 8.76 2.98 -9.49
N ASP A 3 7.62 3.15 -10.15
CA ASP A 3 7.44 3.94 -11.38
C ASP A 3 7.03 5.40 -11.12
N VAL A 4 7.02 5.80 -9.85
CA VAL A 4 6.62 7.14 -9.41
C VAL A 4 7.58 7.76 -8.39
N MET A 5 7.85 9.05 -8.55
CA MET A 5 8.51 9.93 -7.59
C MET A 5 7.46 10.78 -6.85
N LEU A 6 7.46 10.73 -5.53
CA LEU A 6 6.56 11.52 -4.69
C LEU A 6 7.34 12.67 -4.07
N TYR A 7 6.78 13.88 -4.11
CA TYR A 7 7.33 14.98 -3.32
C TYR A 7 6.27 15.60 -2.43
N THR A 8 6.70 15.98 -1.24
CA THR A 8 5.83 16.39 -0.14
C THR A 8 6.27 17.75 0.38
N TYR A 9 5.46 18.37 1.24
CA TYR A 9 5.90 19.48 2.06
C TYR A 9 5.53 19.23 3.53
N PRO A 10 6.37 19.68 4.48
CA PRO A 10 6.17 19.42 5.90
C PRO A 10 5.00 20.24 6.46
N GLN A 11 4.25 19.65 7.41
CA GLN A 11 3.20 20.31 8.18
C GLN A 11 3.65 20.52 9.64
N GLN A 12 3.04 21.49 10.32
CA GLN A 12 3.38 21.84 11.72
C GLN A 12 3.16 20.68 12.71
N ASP A 13 2.33 19.70 12.37
CA ASP A 13 2.06 18.50 13.18
C ASP A 13 3.09 17.37 12.96
N GLY A 14 4.17 17.64 12.22
CA GLY A 14 5.22 16.68 11.90
C GLY A 14 4.81 15.64 10.84
N LYS A 15 3.64 15.80 10.20
CA LYS A 15 3.25 15.01 9.03
C LYS A 15 3.73 15.68 7.75
N TYR A 16 3.75 14.89 6.68
CA TYR A 16 4.07 15.36 5.33
C TYR A 16 2.82 15.29 4.48
N ARG A 17 2.48 16.39 3.81
CA ARG A 17 1.39 16.38 2.82
C ARG A 17 1.99 16.21 1.43
N LEU A 18 1.48 15.21 0.71
CA LEU A 18 1.85 14.97 -0.69
C LEU A 18 1.48 16.18 -1.53
N LYS A 19 2.44 16.71 -2.28
CA LYS A 19 2.23 17.84 -3.19
C LYS A 19 1.94 17.34 -4.60
N ASN A 20 2.73 16.39 -5.11
CA ASN A 20 2.42 15.72 -6.37
C ASN A 20 3.08 14.34 -6.47
N THR A 21 2.60 13.56 -7.44
CA THR A 21 3.15 12.29 -7.90
C THR A 21 3.65 12.48 -9.32
N LEU A 22 4.96 12.29 -9.53
CA LEU A 22 5.61 12.40 -10.84
C LEU A 22 5.91 11.01 -11.37
N TYR A 23 5.48 10.69 -12.58
CA TYR A 23 5.79 9.43 -13.22
C TYR A 23 7.20 9.46 -13.81
N LEU A 24 7.90 8.32 -13.78
CA LEU A 24 9.22 8.21 -14.40
C LEU A 24 9.14 8.23 -15.94
N SER A 25 7.97 7.90 -16.51
CA SER A 25 7.73 8.00 -17.94
C SER A 25 7.83 9.44 -18.43
N GLY A 26 8.72 9.71 -19.39
CA GLY A 26 8.94 11.06 -19.92
C GLY A 26 9.65 12.01 -18.95
N MET A 27 10.16 11.51 -17.82
CA MET A 27 10.92 12.31 -16.87
C MET A 27 12.30 12.64 -17.42
N LYS A 28 12.70 13.91 -17.30
CA LYS A 28 14.05 14.39 -17.58
C LYS A 28 14.63 15.01 -16.32
N VAL A 29 15.89 14.72 -16.07
CA VAL A 29 16.63 15.29 -14.96
C VAL A 29 17.86 15.99 -15.51
N SER A 30 18.12 17.20 -15.06
CA SER A 30 19.27 18.01 -15.48
C SER A 30 19.87 18.73 -14.28
N ILE A 31 21.14 19.10 -14.40
CA ILE A 31 21.86 19.93 -13.42
C ILE A 31 21.94 21.34 -14.01
N PRO A 32 20.96 22.23 -13.72
CA PRO A 32 20.98 23.57 -14.28
C PRO A 32 22.02 24.43 -13.55
N VAL A 33 22.61 25.37 -14.29
CA VAL A 33 23.32 26.50 -13.68
C VAL A 33 22.29 27.60 -13.46
N ILE A 34 22.00 27.92 -12.20
CA ILE A 34 21.05 28.95 -11.81
C ILE A 34 21.77 29.93 -10.90
N ASP A 35 21.72 31.22 -11.23
CA ASP A 35 22.31 32.27 -10.40
C ASP A 35 21.70 32.24 -9.00
N ASN A 36 22.57 32.31 -7.98
CA ASN A 36 22.20 32.32 -6.56
C ASN A 36 21.56 31.03 -6.00
N VAL A 37 21.60 29.90 -6.72
CA VAL A 37 21.15 28.60 -6.20
C VAL A 37 22.26 27.57 -6.32
N LEU A 38 22.84 27.18 -5.17
CA LEU A 38 23.83 26.11 -5.11
C LEU A 38 23.15 24.73 -5.16
N ASN A 39 23.89 23.76 -5.69
CA ASN A 39 23.51 22.34 -5.70
C ASN A 39 22.12 22.08 -6.31
N ALA A 40 21.77 22.83 -7.37
CA ALA A 40 20.47 22.73 -8.03
C ALA A 40 20.31 21.46 -8.87
N LEU A 41 19.12 20.86 -8.81
CA LEU A 41 18.68 19.72 -9.61
C LEU A 41 17.32 20.03 -10.21
N ARG A 42 17.18 19.94 -11.52
CA ARG A 42 15.92 20.18 -12.24
C ARG A 42 15.30 18.86 -12.68
N ILE A 43 14.00 18.73 -12.45
CA ILE A 43 13.20 17.57 -12.83
C ILE A 43 12.01 18.07 -13.65
N GLU A 44 11.83 17.50 -14.83
CA GLU A 44 10.80 17.87 -15.80
C GLU A 44 10.01 16.63 -16.20
N VAL A 45 8.69 16.66 -16.00
CA VAL A 45 7.76 15.57 -16.34
C VAL A 45 6.47 16.15 -16.88
N SER A 46 6.10 15.81 -18.12
CA SER A 46 4.87 16.32 -18.77
C SER A 46 4.80 17.86 -18.71
N ASP A 47 3.86 18.41 -17.93
CA ASP A 47 3.61 19.84 -17.69
C ASP A 47 4.19 20.35 -16.36
N VAL A 48 4.95 19.52 -15.63
CA VAL A 48 5.51 19.83 -14.31
C VAL A 48 7.02 19.96 -14.39
N THR A 49 7.53 21.16 -14.07
CA THR A 49 8.96 21.43 -13.87
C THR A 49 9.20 21.83 -12.42
N ILE A 50 10.07 21.10 -11.72
CA ILE A 50 10.51 21.45 -10.37
C ILE A 50 12.03 21.60 -10.34
N THR A 51 12.50 22.58 -9.56
CA THR A 51 13.92 22.77 -9.25
C THR A 51 14.10 22.55 -7.75
N LEU A 52 14.99 21.63 -7.41
CA LEU A 52 15.34 21.27 -6.05
C LEU A 52 16.77 21.77 -5.78
N SER A 53 17.08 22.08 -4.53
CA SER A 53 18.44 22.39 -4.08
C SER A 53 18.81 21.39 -3.00
N ALA A 54 19.92 20.69 -3.19
CA ALA A 54 20.43 19.72 -2.23
C ALA A 54 21.31 20.42 -1.17
N SER A 55 21.49 19.78 -0.03
CA SER A 55 22.32 20.31 1.06
C SER A 55 23.82 20.32 0.71
N SER A 56 24.24 19.51 -0.27
CA SER A 56 25.62 19.44 -0.78
C SER A 56 25.68 19.06 -2.26
N CYS A 57 26.83 19.27 -2.89
CA CYS A 57 27.06 18.86 -4.28
C CYS A 57 27.05 17.32 -4.42
N GLY A 58 27.59 16.59 -3.44
CA GLY A 58 27.55 15.12 -3.42
C GLY A 58 26.12 14.59 -3.34
N GLU A 59 25.29 15.15 -2.46
CA GLU A 59 23.87 14.76 -2.38
C GLU A 59 23.13 15.06 -3.70
N ARG A 60 23.38 16.22 -4.34
CA ARG A 60 22.81 16.53 -5.66
C ARG A 60 23.18 15.47 -6.69
N ASP A 61 24.46 15.11 -6.76
CA ASP A 61 24.98 14.18 -7.76
C ASP A 61 24.44 12.76 -7.53
N ASP A 62 24.33 12.33 -6.27
CA ASP A 62 23.68 11.07 -5.89
C ASP A 62 22.22 11.02 -6.33
N TRP A 63 21.45 12.08 -6.09
CA TRP A 63 20.07 12.19 -6.56
C TRP A 63 19.98 12.20 -8.08
N PHE A 64 20.86 12.94 -8.76
CA PHE A 64 20.93 12.97 -10.22
C PHE A 64 21.18 11.58 -10.80
N HIS A 65 22.18 10.86 -10.30
CA HIS A 65 22.53 9.52 -10.76
C HIS A 65 21.45 8.50 -10.44
N THR A 66 20.84 8.58 -9.26
CA THR A 66 19.76 7.67 -8.83
C THR A 66 18.53 7.83 -9.71
N LEU A 67 18.08 9.07 -9.95
CA LEU A 67 16.93 9.34 -10.81
C LEU A 67 17.23 9.00 -12.26
N SER A 68 18.40 9.37 -12.79
CA SER A 68 18.80 9.05 -14.16
C SER A 68 18.83 7.54 -14.41
N ARG A 69 19.37 6.78 -13.45
CA ARG A 69 19.38 5.31 -13.50
C ARG A 69 17.97 4.74 -13.44
N ALA A 70 17.13 5.22 -12.53
CA ALA A 70 15.76 4.74 -12.41
C ALA A 70 14.94 5.01 -13.69
N ILE A 71 15.14 6.16 -14.35
CA ILE A 71 14.54 6.50 -15.64
C ILE A 71 15.07 5.59 -16.75
N ALA A 72 16.39 5.37 -16.80
CA ALA A 72 17.02 4.49 -17.77
C ALA A 72 16.57 3.03 -17.61
N ASP A 73 16.48 2.52 -16.38
CA ASP A 73 16.00 1.17 -16.08
C ASP A 73 14.51 1.02 -16.44
N HIS A 74 13.71 2.05 -16.16
CA HIS A 74 12.31 2.11 -16.57
C HIS A 74 12.16 2.11 -18.10
N ALA A 75 13.03 2.84 -18.82
CA ALA A 75 13.06 2.84 -20.28
C ALA A 75 13.60 1.52 -20.85
N ALA A 76 14.64 0.94 -20.26
CA ALA A 76 15.28 -0.31 -20.71
C ALA A 76 14.38 -1.54 -20.44
N GLY A 77 13.59 -1.53 -19.37
CA GLY A 77 12.54 -2.51 -19.10
C GLY A 77 11.40 -2.47 -20.14
N LEU A 78 11.32 -1.41 -20.95
CA LEU A 78 10.47 -1.33 -22.15
C LEU A 78 11.19 -1.88 -23.39
N CYS A 79 12.52 -1.86 -23.45
CA CYS A 79 13.32 -2.33 -24.59
C CYS A 79 13.67 -3.83 -24.57
N THR A 80 13.68 -4.50 -23.42
CA THR A 80 14.05 -5.94 -23.31
C THR A 80 12.96 -6.92 -23.81
N PHE A 81 11.81 -6.40 -24.27
CA PHE A 81 10.71 -7.18 -24.85
C PHE A 81 10.50 -6.87 -26.34
N GLY A 82 11.60 -6.65 -27.09
CA GLY A 82 11.59 -6.52 -28.54
C GLY A 82 11.27 -7.85 -29.25
N GLY A 83 9.99 -8.21 -29.32
CA GLY A 83 9.40 -9.20 -30.22
C GLY A 83 8.02 -8.69 -30.68
N PRO A 84 7.57 -8.99 -31.91
CA PRO A 84 6.54 -8.20 -32.60
C PRO A 84 5.14 -8.52 -32.04
N CYS A 85 4.79 -7.91 -30.91
CA CYS A 85 3.41 -7.76 -30.44
C CYS A 85 3.38 -6.78 -29.26
N SER A 86 3.64 -5.49 -29.48
CA SER A 86 3.37 -4.50 -28.42
C SER A 86 3.22 -3.06 -28.90
N GLU A 87 2.35 -2.83 -29.88
CA GLU A 87 1.56 -1.58 -29.94
C GLU A 87 0.51 -1.47 -28.79
N GLY A 88 0.60 -2.32 -27.77
CA GLY A 88 -0.49 -2.57 -26.82
C GLY A 88 -0.24 -2.16 -25.37
N ARG A 89 0.83 -1.41 -25.03
CA ARG A 89 1.14 -1.10 -23.63
C ARG A 89 1.00 0.36 -23.18
N GLU A 90 0.64 1.26 -24.08
CA GLU A 90 -0.08 2.50 -23.71
C GLU A 90 -1.54 2.22 -23.28
N LYS A 91 -2.02 0.96 -23.35
CA LYS A 91 -3.40 0.55 -23.08
C LYS A 91 -3.66 -0.08 -21.71
N LEU A 92 -2.77 0.00 -20.72
CA LEU A 92 -3.12 -0.55 -19.39
C LEU A 92 -4.18 0.29 -18.64
N TRP A 93 -4.49 1.49 -19.13
CA TRP A 93 -5.68 2.27 -18.72
C TRP A 93 -6.95 1.95 -19.55
N MET A 94 -6.85 1.09 -20.56
CA MET A 94 -7.89 0.90 -21.60
C MET A 94 -8.76 -0.36 -21.42
N ALA A 95 -8.96 -0.82 -20.19
CA ALA A 95 -9.86 -1.94 -19.93
C ALA A 95 -10.62 -1.80 -18.60
N LEU A 96 -10.93 -0.57 -18.15
CA LEU A 96 -11.81 -0.38 -17.00
C LEU A 96 -13.12 -1.14 -17.26
N GLY A 97 -13.41 -2.12 -16.41
CA GLY A 97 -14.60 -2.97 -16.53
C GLY A 97 -14.51 -4.10 -17.56
N GLU A 98 -13.43 -4.25 -18.33
CA GLU A 98 -13.25 -5.38 -19.26
C GLU A 98 -12.49 -6.57 -18.65
N ALA A 99 -11.70 -6.32 -17.60
CA ALA A 99 -11.03 -7.35 -16.80
C ALA A 99 -11.15 -7.04 -15.29
N ALA A 100 -11.09 -8.09 -14.46
CA ALA A 100 -11.14 -7.93 -13.01
C ALA A 100 -9.84 -7.29 -12.49
N PRO A 101 -9.90 -6.22 -11.69
CA PRO A 101 -8.71 -5.60 -11.13
C PRO A 101 -8.09 -6.47 -10.04
N VAL A 102 -6.78 -6.32 -9.83
CA VAL A 102 -6.09 -6.92 -8.67
C VAL A 102 -6.59 -6.23 -7.40
N LEU A 103 -7.30 -6.97 -6.54
CA LEU A 103 -7.88 -6.44 -5.31
C LEU A 103 -6.85 -6.47 -4.18
N VAL A 104 -6.49 -5.28 -3.70
CA VAL A 104 -5.62 -5.14 -2.52
C VAL A 104 -6.38 -5.57 -1.26
N PRO A 105 -5.74 -6.31 -0.33
CA PRO A 105 -6.33 -6.64 0.96
C PRO A 105 -6.75 -5.39 1.73
N VAL A 106 -8.03 -5.35 2.08
CA VAL A 106 -8.70 -4.24 2.77
C VAL A 106 -8.07 -3.93 4.13
N SER A 107 -7.41 -4.90 4.76
CA SER A 107 -6.78 -4.79 6.07
C SER A 107 -5.60 -3.83 6.12
N HIS A 108 -4.95 -3.54 4.99
CA HIS A 108 -3.78 -2.67 4.94
C HIS A 108 -4.12 -1.21 4.62
N VAL A 109 -5.38 -0.94 4.25
CA VAL A 109 -5.82 0.40 3.86
C VAL A 109 -6.50 1.09 5.03
N MET A 110 -5.81 2.09 5.58
CA MET A 110 -6.26 2.85 6.75
C MET A 110 -7.16 4.03 6.38
N MET A 111 -7.02 4.56 5.16
CA MET A 111 -7.73 5.75 4.68
C MET A 111 -8.31 5.54 3.27
N CYS A 112 -9.38 6.26 2.94
CA CYS A 112 -9.97 6.20 1.60
C CYS A 112 -8.97 6.62 0.53
N MET A 113 -8.78 5.81 -0.51
CA MET A 113 -7.86 6.12 -1.62
C MET A 113 -8.36 7.23 -2.58
N ASN A 114 -9.52 7.83 -2.29
CA ASN A 114 -10.07 8.95 -3.05
C ASN A 114 -10.10 10.24 -2.21
N CYS A 115 -10.75 10.20 -1.04
CA CYS A 115 -10.96 11.39 -0.19
C CYS A 115 -10.10 11.42 1.08
N THR A 116 -9.18 10.46 1.24
CA THR A 116 -8.23 10.34 2.36
C THR A 116 -8.85 10.29 3.75
N SER A 117 -10.18 10.13 3.88
CA SER A 117 -10.83 9.97 5.17
C SER A 117 -10.45 8.65 5.83
N ASP A 118 -10.11 8.68 7.12
CA ASP A 118 -9.77 7.48 7.87
C ASP A 118 -10.95 6.52 8.01
N PHE A 119 -10.71 5.26 7.70
CA PHE A 119 -11.70 4.21 7.88
C PHE A 119 -11.87 3.89 9.36
N SER A 120 -13.12 3.78 9.78
CA SER A 120 -13.51 3.51 11.17
C SER A 120 -14.58 2.43 11.22
N MET A 121 -15.11 2.11 12.42
CA MET A 121 -16.23 1.17 12.52
C MET A 121 -17.49 1.68 11.81
N THR A 122 -17.67 3.00 11.77
CA THR A 122 -18.80 3.67 11.10
C THR A 122 -18.50 3.95 9.63
N LEU A 123 -17.24 4.27 9.29
CA LEU A 123 -16.79 4.45 7.90
C LEU A 123 -16.14 3.17 7.36
N ARG A 124 -16.97 2.30 6.78
CA ARG A 124 -16.53 0.99 6.25
C ARG A 124 -15.77 1.13 4.93
N ARG A 125 -14.93 0.13 4.68
CA ARG A 125 -14.12 -0.01 3.46
C ARG A 125 -14.91 -0.71 2.36
N HIS A 126 -14.76 -0.23 1.13
CA HIS A 126 -15.39 -0.81 -0.05
C HIS A 126 -14.38 -0.89 -1.19
N HIS A 127 -14.38 -1.96 -1.96
CA HIS A 127 -13.59 -2.02 -3.19
C HIS A 127 -14.36 -1.41 -4.36
N CYS A 128 -13.64 -0.70 -5.22
CA CYS A 128 -14.07 -0.43 -6.57
C CYS A 128 -13.85 -1.67 -7.43
N ASN A 129 -14.91 -2.18 -8.06
CA ASN A 129 -14.80 -3.35 -8.94
C ASN A 129 -14.15 -3.03 -10.30
N ALA A 130 -14.00 -1.75 -10.65
CA ALA A 130 -13.35 -1.36 -11.91
C ALA A 130 -11.83 -1.17 -11.75
N CYS A 131 -11.36 -0.54 -10.67
CA CYS A 131 -9.94 -0.23 -10.47
C CYS A 131 -9.29 -0.86 -9.23
N GLY A 132 -10.07 -1.59 -8.42
CA GLY A 132 -9.56 -2.31 -7.24
C GLY A 132 -9.23 -1.46 -6.01
N LYS A 133 -9.26 -0.12 -6.12
CA LYS A 133 -9.02 0.80 -5.00
C LYS A 133 -10.00 0.58 -3.84
N VAL A 134 -9.52 0.80 -2.61
CA VAL A 134 -10.34 0.78 -1.39
C VAL A 134 -10.83 2.20 -1.07
N VAL A 135 -12.14 2.37 -1.09
CA VAL A 135 -12.83 3.66 -1.02
C VAL A 135 -13.95 3.64 0.02
N CYS A 136 -14.35 4.82 0.49
CA CYS A 136 -15.48 4.98 1.40
C CYS A 136 -16.82 4.96 0.65
N ARG A 137 -17.94 4.89 1.39
CA ARG A 137 -19.28 4.91 0.81
C ARG A 137 -19.54 6.20 0.03
N ALA A 138 -19.00 7.33 0.49
CA ALA A 138 -19.19 8.62 -0.18
C ALA A 138 -18.51 8.66 -1.56
N CYS A 139 -17.38 7.98 -1.73
CA CYS A 139 -16.61 7.92 -2.97
C CYS A 139 -16.97 6.76 -3.90
N SER A 140 -17.98 5.95 -3.55
CA SER A 140 -18.41 4.76 -4.30
C SER A 140 -19.93 4.60 -4.31
N ARG A 141 -20.62 5.73 -4.49
CA ARG A 141 -22.10 5.78 -4.53
C ARG A 141 -22.65 5.15 -5.81
N ASN A 142 -21.84 5.15 -6.86
CA ASN A 142 -22.26 4.76 -8.20
C ASN A 142 -22.06 3.26 -8.48
N ARG A 143 -22.85 2.74 -9.41
CA ARG A 143 -22.72 1.39 -9.97
C ARG A 143 -22.66 1.48 -11.48
N TYR A 144 -21.88 0.60 -12.11
CA TYR A 144 -21.73 0.55 -13.56
C TYR A 144 -21.68 -0.92 -14.03
N PRO A 145 -22.23 -1.26 -15.21
CA PRO A 145 -22.11 -2.60 -15.78
C PRO A 145 -20.67 -2.89 -16.21
N LEU A 146 -20.05 -3.94 -15.68
CA LEU A 146 -18.68 -4.32 -16.04
C LEU A 146 -18.71 -5.56 -16.94
N LYS A 147 -18.13 -5.48 -18.13
CA LYS A 147 -18.05 -6.56 -19.12
C LYS A 147 -17.49 -7.87 -18.55
N TYR A 148 -16.43 -7.80 -17.74
CA TYR A 148 -15.85 -9.00 -17.11
C TYR A 148 -16.80 -9.70 -16.12
N LEU A 149 -17.82 -9.00 -15.64
CA LEU A 149 -18.89 -9.55 -14.79
C LEU A 149 -20.15 -9.91 -15.58
N LYS A 150 -20.07 -10.00 -16.91
CA LYS A 150 -21.21 -10.21 -17.82
C LYS A 150 -22.23 -9.06 -17.70
N ASP A 151 -21.73 -7.82 -17.78
CA ASP A 151 -22.51 -6.57 -17.70
C ASP A 151 -23.36 -6.40 -16.44
N ARG A 152 -23.01 -7.13 -15.36
CA ARG A 152 -23.66 -6.96 -14.07
C ARG A 152 -23.27 -5.65 -13.41
N MET A 153 -24.27 -4.97 -12.83
CA MET A 153 -24.11 -3.70 -12.11
C MET A 153 -23.23 -3.87 -10.87
N ALA A 154 -22.00 -3.39 -10.95
CA ALA A 154 -21.02 -3.50 -9.87
C ALA A 154 -20.69 -2.12 -9.28
N LYS A 155 -20.34 -2.09 -8.00
CA LYS A 155 -19.93 -0.86 -7.31
C LYS A 155 -18.61 -0.35 -7.88
N VAL A 156 -18.57 0.92 -8.24
CA VAL A 156 -17.37 1.60 -8.75
C VAL A 156 -17.16 2.92 -8.02
N CYS A 157 -15.92 3.42 -7.99
CA CYS A 157 -15.65 4.74 -7.44
C CYS A 157 -16.09 5.84 -8.42
N ASP A 158 -16.25 7.07 -7.93
CA ASP A 158 -16.78 8.17 -8.73
C ASP A 158 -15.92 8.48 -9.96
N HIS A 159 -14.60 8.35 -9.84
CA HIS A 159 -13.67 8.49 -10.96
C HIS A 159 -13.89 7.41 -12.04
N CYS A 160 -13.95 6.13 -11.65
CA CYS A 160 -14.22 5.05 -12.61
C CYS A 160 -15.60 5.17 -13.25
N TYR A 161 -16.60 5.63 -12.50
CA TYR A 161 -17.93 5.88 -13.05
C TYR A 161 -17.91 6.95 -14.14
N ALA A 162 -17.20 8.06 -13.92
CA ALA A 162 -17.06 9.11 -14.92
C ALA A 162 -16.36 8.63 -16.18
N GLU A 163 -15.25 7.88 -16.04
CA GLU A 163 -14.51 7.35 -17.19
C GLU A 163 -15.27 6.27 -17.96
N LEU A 164 -15.89 5.33 -17.25
CA LEU A 164 -16.71 4.28 -17.87
C LEU A 164 -17.89 4.86 -18.66
N ARG A 165 -18.50 5.95 -18.19
CA ARG A 165 -19.55 6.65 -18.94
C ARG A 165 -19.03 7.30 -20.22
N LYS A 166 -17.84 7.90 -20.21
CA LYS A 166 -17.22 8.46 -21.42
C LYS A 166 -16.95 7.37 -22.46
N ILE A 167 -16.48 6.20 -22.02
CA ILE A 167 -16.22 5.03 -22.86
C ILE A 167 -17.52 4.44 -23.42
N GLY A 168 -18.57 4.33 -22.60
CA GLY A 168 -19.89 3.87 -23.03
C GLY A 168 -20.53 4.78 -24.08
N VAL A 169 -20.39 6.11 -23.92
CA VAL A 169 -20.92 7.09 -24.89
C VAL A 169 -20.14 7.09 -26.21
N SER A 170 -18.83 6.83 -26.19
CA SER A 170 -18.00 6.79 -27.40
C SER A 170 -18.23 5.54 -28.26
N ILE A 171 -18.71 4.44 -27.68
CA ILE A 171 -19.14 3.24 -28.44
C ILE A 171 -20.58 3.37 -28.94
N SER A 172 -21.44 4.14 -28.25
CA SER A 172 -22.84 4.38 -28.63
C SER A 172 -23.04 5.59 -29.57
N GLY A 173 -21.97 6.17 -30.12
CA GLY A 173 -22.02 7.29 -31.08
C GLY A 173 -22.45 6.91 -32.50
N ALA A 174 -22.60 5.61 -32.80
CA ALA A 174 -23.35 5.15 -33.95
C ALA A 174 -24.75 4.75 -33.47
N CYS A 175 -25.74 5.52 -33.93
CA CYS A 175 -27.20 5.42 -33.77
C CYS A 175 -27.88 5.73 -32.40
N GLY A 176 -28.51 6.92 -32.35
CA GLY A 176 -29.93 7.04 -31.97
C GLY A 176 -30.29 7.49 -30.55
N ASN A 177 -30.69 8.76 -30.44
CA ASN A 177 -31.49 9.45 -29.42
C ASN A 177 -32.11 8.62 -28.27
N SER A 178 -31.80 9.00 -27.02
CA SER A 178 -32.81 9.56 -26.08
C SER A 178 -32.20 9.88 -24.71
N SER A 179 -32.58 11.04 -24.19
CA SER A 179 -32.54 11.45 -22.77
C SER A 179 -33.83 12.22 -22.52
N PRO A 180 -34.25 12.50 -21.27
CA PRO A 180 -33.76 12.04 -19.97
C PRO A 180 -34.90 11.49 -19.08
N CYS A 181 -34.61 10.88 -17.93
CA CYS A 181 -35.52 11.08 -16.78
C CYS A 181 -34.85 10.85 -15.41
N THR A 182 -34.84 11.92 -14.64
CA THR A 182 -34.68 11.97 -13.18
C THR A 182 -35.91 11.37 -12.51
N HIS A 183 -35.76 10.34 -11.66
CA HIS A 183 -36.71 10.13 -10.57
C HIS A 183 -36.01 9.66 -9.29
N ARG A 184 -36.09 10.58 -8.33
CA ARG A 184 -35.99 10.36 -6.88
C ARG A 184 -37.11 9.39 -6.46
N ALA A 185 -36.78 8.36 -5.69
CA ALA A 185 -37.74 7.67 -4.84
C ALA A 185 -37.06 7.24 -3.53
N SER A 186 -37.80 7.46 -2.45
CA SER A 186 -37.35 7.52 -1.07
C SER A 186 -37.69 6.23 -0.33
N ARG A 187 -36.70 5.63 0.37
CA ARG A 187 -36.84 4.84 1.63
C ARG A 187 -37.70 3.54 1.56
N PRO A 188 -37.68 2.60 2.56
CA PRO A 188 -37.26 2.75 3.96
C PRO A 188 -36.33 1.65 4.53
N LEU A 189 -36.00 1.86 5.80
CA LEU A 189 -35.22 1.02 6.71
C LEU A 189 -36.07 -0.14 7.27
N SER A 190 -35.37 -1.17 7.76
CA SER A 190 -35.82 -2.25 8.67
C SER A 190 -36.23 -3.60 8.05
N ALA A 191 -35.48 -4.63 8.44
CA ALA A 191 -35.87 -6.02 8.77
C ALA A 191 -34.55 -6.83 8.78
N VAL A 192 -33.93 -7.04 9.95
CA VAL A 192 -34.18 -8.15 10.89
C VAL A 192 -33.90 -9.52 10.25
N PHE A 193 -32.98 -10.23 10.90
CA PHE A 193 -32.47 -11.57 10.63
C PHE A 193 -33.57 -12.62 10.43
N GLN A 194 -33.32 -13.55 9.49
CA GLN A 194 -33.57 -15.01 9.52
C GLN A 194 -32.71 -15.59 8.36
N SER A 195 -31.59 -16.32 8.59
CA SER A 195 -31.45 -17.74 9.00
C SER A 195 -32.29 -18.67 8.12
N LEU A 196 -31.87 -19.77 7.45
CA LEU A 196 -30.70 -20.67 7.28
C LEU A 196 -31.01 -21.44 5.95
N GLN A 197 -30.13 -21.84 5.03
CA GLN A 197 -29.07 -22.88 5.04
C GLN A 197 -28.40 -22.94 3.61
N PRO A 198 -27.22 -23.57 3.44
CA PRO A 198 -26.31 -23.35 2.30
C PRO A 198 -26.37 -24.45 1.22
N PRO A 199 -25.92 -24.19 -0.03
CA PRO A 199 -25.22 -25.20 -0.81
C PRO A 199 -23.73 -25.12 -0.46
N SER A 200 -23.23 -26.24 0.07
CA SER A 200 -21.85 -26.66 -0.07
C SER A 200 -21.40 -26.54 -1.54
N LEU A 201 -20.08 -26.50 -1.75
CA LEU A 201 -19.37 -26.36 -3.04
C LEU A 201 -18.94 -24.92 -3.39
N TRP A 202 -17.99 -24.35 -2.63
CA TRP A 202 -16.74 -23.94 -3.27
C TRP A 202 -15.59 -23.98 -2.27
N ARG A 203 -14.71 -24.96 -2.49
CA ARG A 203 -13.46 -25.16 -1.79
C ARG A 203 -12.44 -24.21 -2.40
N SER A 204 -11.80 -23.42 -1.54
CA SER A 204 -10.48 -22.76 -1.68
C SER A 204 -9.91 -22.60 -3.09
N ARG A 205 -9.77 -21.33 -3.53
CA ARG A 205 -8.65 -20.95 -4.38
C ARG A 205 -8.08 -19.61 -3.88
N LYS A 206 -7.21 -19.69 -2.86
CA LYS A 206 -6.30 -18.60 -2.48
C LYS A 206 -5.31 -18.45 -3.63
N SER A 207 -5.47 -17.42 -4.46
CA SER A 207 -4.51 -17.05 -5.49
C SER A 207 -3.47 -16.14 -4.86
N THR A 208 -2.25 -16.67 -4.79
CA THR A 208 -1.05 -16.08 -4.22
C THR A 208 -0.42 -15.16 -5.26
N SER A 209 -0.24 -13.87 -4.98
CA SER A 209 0.69 -13.02 -5.73
C SER A 209 2.11 -13.25 -5.20
N PRO A 210 3.13 -13.42 -6.07
CA PRO A 210 4.50 -13.62 -5.63
C PRO A 210 5.08 -12.28 -5.16
N LEU A 211 5.12 -12.08 -3.84
CA LEU A 211 6.03 -11.09 -3.25
C LEU A 211 7.42 -11.73 -3.24
N ASN A 212 8.45 -10.98 -3.68
CA ASN A 212 9.85 -11.38 -3.77
C ASN A 212 10.23 -12.49 -2.80
N GLN A 213 10.57 -13.67 -3.34
CA GLN A 213 11.27 -14.72 -2.61
C GLN A 213 12.65 -14.20 -2.25
N VAL A 214 12.76 -13.52 -1.11
CA VAL A 214 14.02 -13.52 -0.38
C VAL A 214 14.07 -14.90 0.25
N ALA A 215 14.99 -15.74 -0.23
CA ALA A 215 15.29 -17.01 0.41
C ALA A 215 15.88 -16.72 1.79
N LEU A 216 15.02 -16.50 2.79
CA LEU A 216 15.37 -16.33 4.18
C LEU A 216 15.82 -17.69 4.71
N ARG A 217 17.06 -18.07 4.41
CA ARG A 217 17.70 -19.17 5.12
C ARG A 217 17.92 -18.71 6.57
N ALA A 218 17.50 -19.55 7.52
CA ALA A 218 17.58 -19.25 8.95
C ALA A 218 19.03 -19.02 9.43
N GLU A 219 20.01 -19.51 8.68
CA GLU A 219 21.44 -19.47 8.99
C GLU A 219 22.02 -18.04 9.09
N ASP A 220 21.49 -17.07 8.33
CA ASP A 220 21.99 -15.68 8.33
C ASP A 220 21.06 -14.69 9.07
N SER A 221 20.12 -15.21 9.88
CA SER A 221 19.12 -14.38 10.57
C SER A 221 19.57 -14.06 12.00
N ALA A 222 19.64 -12.78 12.36
CA ALA A 222 20.06 -12.32 13.68
C ALA A 222 19.17 -12.85 14.82
N MET A 223 17.87 -13.07 14.54
CA MET A 223 16.96 -13.71 15.49
C MET A 223 15.77 -14.33 14.76
N THR A 224 15.33 -15.52 15.16
CA THR A 224 14.08 -16.12 14.67
C THR A 224 13.31 -16.79 15.81
N GLY A 225 11.99 -16.85 15.69
CA GLY A 225 11.18 -17.51 16.72
C GLY A 225 9.71 -17.09 16.74
N SER A 226 8.94 -17.77 17.57
CA SER A 226 7.54 -17.44 17.79
C SER A 226 7.39 -16.39 18.90
N LEU A 227 6.55 -15.39 18.66
CA LEU A 227 6.13 -14.43 19.67
C LEU A 227 4.63 -14.20 19.57
N GLN A 228 4.02 -13.79 20.68
CA GLN A 228 2.67 -13.23 20.66
C GLN A 228 2.76 -11.72 20.44
N ARG A 229 1.98 -11.19 19.49
CA ARG A 229 1.91 -9.76 19.20
C ARG A 229 0.51 -9.20 19.43
N ARG A 230 0.46 -8.00 20.02
CA ARG A 230 -0.75 -7.19 20.18
C ARG A 230 -0.53 -5.79 19.58
N LYS A 231 -1.50 -5.31 18.80
CA LYS A 231 -1.51 -3.94 18.24
C LYS A 231 -2.24 -2.99 19.20
N LYS A 232 -1.86 -1.71 19.29
CA LYS A 232 -2.53 -0.71 20.16
C LYS A 232 -4.05 -0.67 19.98
N SER A 233 -4.54 -0.83 18.74
CA SER A 233 -5.97 -0.81 18.39
C SER A 233 -6.73 -2.13 18.65
N LYS A 234 -6.05 -3.21 19.06
CA LYS A 234 -6.63 -4.55 19.22
C LYS A 234 -6.19 -5.17 20.54
N ARG A 235 -7.16 -5.55 21.39
CA ARG A 235 -6.87 -6.19 22.69
C ARG A 235 -6.45 -7.66 22.61
N LYS A 236 -6.60 -8.33 21.45
CA LYS A 236 -6.29 -9.77 21.29
C LYS A 236 -4.83 -10.00 20.92
N TRP A 237 -4.19 -10.93 21.63
CA TRP A 237 -2.89 -11.48 21.28
C TRP A 237 -2.98 -12.42 20.07
N LYS A 238 -1.97 -12.40 19.21
CA LYS A 238 -1.80 -13.36 18.12
C LYS A 238 -0.41 -13.97 18.18
N ARG A 239 -0.33 -15.30 18.24
CA ARG A 239 0.94 -16.02 18.06
C ARG A 239 1.32 -16.00 16.58
N LEU A 240 2.53 -15.54 16.29
CA LEU A 240 3.08 -15.38 14.95
C LEU A 240 4.54 -15.85 14.97
N TRP A 241 5.10 -16.07 13.78
CA TRP A 241 6.51 -16.39 13.61
C TRP A 241 7.26 -15.17 13.10
N PHE A 242 8.42 -14.87 13.67
CA PHE A 242 9.21 -13.69 13.35
C PHE A 242 10.62 -14.06 12.92
N ILE A 243 11.14 -13.30 11.97
CA ILE A 243 12.52 -13.36 11.52
C ILE A 243 13.05 -11.93 11.52
N LEU A 244 14.13 -11.68 12.27
CA LEU A 244 14.87 -10.44 12.24
C LEU A 244 16.12 -10.65 11.38
N LYS A 245 16.18 -9.97 10.24
CA LYS A 245 17.30 -10.02 9.30
C LYS A 245 17.53 -8.64 8.69
N ASP A 246 18.78 -8.22 8.58
CA ASP A 246 19.18 -6.95 7.98
C ASP A 246 18.45 -5.74 8.57
N LYS A 247 18.32 -5.70 9.91
CA LYS A 247 17.56 -4.67 10.66
C LYS A 247 16.06 -4.58 10.32
N VAL A 248 15.51 -5.57 9.62
CA VAL A 248 14.09 -5.67 9.26
C VAL A 248 13.44 -6.85 9.99
N LEU A 249 12.32 -6.59 10.66
CA LEU A 249 11.48 -7.59 11.31
C LEU A 249 10.41 -8.10 10.34
N TYR A 250 10.57 -9.34 9.88
CA TYR A 250 9.60 -10.06 9.05
C TYR A 250 8.63 -10.86 9.92
N THR A 251 7.35 -10.84 9.57
CA THR A 251 6.28 -11.54 10.28
C THR A 251 5.62 -12.57 9.37
N PHE A 252 5.43 -13.78 9.87
CA PHE A 252 4.80 -14.91 9.19
C PHE A 252 3.62 -15.43 10.02
N THR A 253 2.63 -16.03 9.35
CA THR A 253 1.48 -16.61 10.05
C THR A 253 1.81 -17.97 10.65
N ALA A 254 2.67 -18.73 9.99
CA ALA A 254 3.24 -20.00 10.43
C ALA A 254 4.74 -20.04 10.13
N ARG A 255 5.47 -20.99 10.72
CA ARG A 255 6.92 -21.13 10.54
C ARG A 255 7.28 -21.62 9.13
N GLU A 256 6.38 -22.38 8.52
CA GLU A 256 6.54 -23.03 7.22
C GLU A 256 6.20 -22.09 6.05
N ASP A 257 5.69 -20.89 6.35
CA ASP A 257 5.31 -19.91 5.35
C ASP A 257 6.55 -19.38 4.62
N LYS A 258 6.51 -19.44 3.28
CA LYS A 258 7.61 -18.96 2.42
C LYS A 258 7.60 -17.44 2.21
N VAL A 259 6.54 -16.75 2.62
CA VAL A 259 6.33 -15.32 2.37
C VAL A 259 5.86 -14.63 3.64
N ALA A 260 6.56 -13.56 4.01
CA ALA A 260 6.17 -12.74 5.15
C ALA A 260 4.86 -12.00 4.86
N CYS A 261 3.94 -12.00 5.83
CA CYS A 261 2.72 -11.20 5.77
C CYS A 261 2.94 -9.73 6.15
N GLU A 262 4.05 -9.41 6.81
CA GLU A 262 4.44 -8.05 7.20
C GLU A 262 5.97 -7.95 7.24
N SER A 263 6.53 -6.82 6.81
CA SER A 263 7.93 -6.45 7.01
C SER A 263 8.00 -5.08 7.68
N LEU A 264 8.89 -4.94 8.67
CA LEU A 264 9.02 -3.72 9.46
C LEU A 264 10.51 -3.37 9.66
N PRO A 265 11.04 -2.35 8.96
CA PRO A 265 12.36 -1.80 9.26
C PRO A 265 12.38 -1.24 10.67
N LEU A 266 13.35 -1.65 11.50
CA LEU A 266 13.42 -1.26 12.91
C LEU A 266 14.20 0.04 13.16
N GLN A 267 14.81 0.61 12.12
CA GLN A 267 15.53 1.88 12.22
C GLN A 267 14.60 3.00 12.73
N GLY A 268 15.01 3.70 13.80
CA GLY A 268 14.23 4.76 14.43
C GLY A 268 13.09 4.28 15.35
N PHE A 269 12.99 2.97 15.60
CA PHE A 269 12.17 2.44 16.68
C PHE A 269 12.92 2.47 18.02
N THR A 270 12.18 2.30 19.11
CA THR A 270 12.73 2.12 20.46
C THR A 270 12.06 0.91 21.08
N VAL A 271 12.86 -0.02 21.59
CA VAL A 271 12.37 -1.18 22.33
C VAL A 271 12.42 -0.88 23.82
N LYS A 272 11.43 -1.37 24.58
CA LYS A 272 11.42 -1.27 26.04
C LYS A 272 10.94 -2.59 26.64
N LEU A 273 11.76 -3.20 27.48
CA LEU A 273 11.34 -4.31 28.34
C LEU A 273 10.40 -3.78 29.44
N THR A 274 9.29 -4.48 29.69
CA THR A 274 8.34 -4.06 30.74
C THR A 274 8.76 -4.67 32.07
N GLU A 275 9.46 -3.91 32.90
CA GLU A 275 9.78 -4.27 34.28
C GLU A 275 8.75 -3.58 35.21
N ARG A 276 7.53 -4.11 35.28
CA ARG A 276 6.56 -3.65 36.29
C ARG A 276 6.49 -4.66 37.44
N PRO A 277 6.52 -4.23 38.71
CA PRO A 277 6.53 -5.15 39.85
C PRO A 277 5.20 -5.85 40.17
N GLU A 278 4.16 -5.71 39.34
CA GLU A 278 2.83 -6.23 39.66
C GLU A 278 2.37 -7.23 38.59
N GLY A 279 2.61 -8.51 38.88
CA GLY A 279 2.15 -9.68 38.13
C GLY A 279 3.26 -10.38 37.35
N GLU A 280 3.43 -11.69 37.60
CA GLU A 280 4.37 -12.61 36.93
C GLU A 280 4.29 -12.58 35.39
N GLU A 281 3.16 -12.15 34.83
CA GLU A 281 2.97 -12.03 33.38
C GLU A 281 3.78 -10.88 32.73
N SER A 282 4.35 -9.96 33.51
CA SER A 282 5.02 -8.76 33.01
C SER A 282 6.43 -9.02 32.47
N PHE A 283 7.13 -10.03 32.99
CA PHE A 283 8.56 -10.24 32.74
C PHE A 283 8.89 -10.75 31.32
N ASN A 284 7.90 -11.26 30.59
CA ASN A 284 8.08 -11.78 29.23
C ASN A 284 7.53 -10.82 28.17
N VAL A 285 7.14 -9.60 28.57
CA VAL A 285 6.48 -8.62 27.71
C VAL A 285 7.41 -7.44 27.42
N PHE A 286 7.52 -7.10 26.14
CA PHE A 286 8.27 -5.94 25.69
C PHE A 286 7.48 -5.14 24.66
N GLN A 287 7.86 -3.88 24.49
CA GLN A 287 7.10 -2.91 23.73
C GLN A 287 7.99 -2.22 22.70
N LEU A 288 7.44 -2.06 21.51
CA LEU A 288 8.10 -1.39 20.39
C LEU A 288 7.41 -0.05 20.14
N TYR A 289 8.20 1.03 20.17
CA TYR A 289 7.75 2.41 20.03
C TYR A 289 8.34 3.05 18.78
N HIS A 290 7.57 3.93 18.14
CA HIS A 290 8.07 4.83 17.10
C HIS A 290 7.70 6.25 17.46
N LYS A 291 8.68 7.16 17.58
CA LYS A 291 8.48 8.56 18.01
C LYS A 291 7.57 8.67 19.24
N LYS A 292 7.88 7.91 20.30
CA LYS A 292 7.12 7.82 21.58
C LYS A 292 5.71 7.22 21.48
N THR A 293 5.24 6.82 20.30
CA THR A 293 3.94 6.15 20.13
C THR A 293 4.12 4.63 20.22
N LEU A 294 3.38 3.97 21.13
CA LEU A 294 3.36 2.51 21.23
C LEU A 294 2.84 1.90 19.91
N TYR A 295 3.71 1.16 19.24
CA TYR A 295 3.41 0.50 17.96
C TYR A 295 2.89 -0.92 18.23
N TYR A 296 3.74 -1.77 18.81
CA TYR A 296 3.42 -3.16 19.16
C TYR A 296 3.78 -3.49 20.60
N THR A 297 3.01 -4.40 21.19
CA THR A 297 3.38 -5.13 22.41
C THR A 297 3.65 -6.57 22.01
N PHE A 298 4.79 -7.11 22.43
CA PHE A 298 5.19 -8.49 22.22
C PHE A 298 5.21 -9.23 23.56
N ARG A 299 4.88 -10.52 23.53
CA ARG A 299 5.01 -11.45 24.66
C ARG A 299 5.76 -12.69 24.16
N ALA A 300 6.84 -13.03 24.85
CA ALA A 300 7.57 -14.27 24.67
C ALA A 300 7.05 -15.36 25.61
N ASP A 301 7.45 -16.60 25.36
CA ASP A 301 7.10 -17.74 26.21
C ASP A 301 7.83 -17.67 27.57
N ASP A 302 9.06 -17.15 27.59
CA ASP A 302 9.90 -17.01 28.77
C ASP A 302 10.71 -15.69 28.77
N GLN A 303 11.26 -15.33 29.94
CA GLN A 303 11.97 -14.06 30.15
C GLN A 303 13.29 -14.02 29.38
N HIS A 304 13.98 -15.15 29.27
CA HIS A 304 15.25 -15.24 28.56
C HIS A 304 15.03 -15.00 27.05
N THR A 305 13.98 -15.59 26.47
CA THR A 305 13.57 -15.33 25.09
C THR A 305 13.13 -13.88 24.88
N ALA A 306 12.39 -13.28 25.81
CA ALA A 306 12.04 -11.86 25.75
C ALA A 306 13.28 -10.96 25.70
N ARG A 307 14.27 -11.19 26.58
CA ARG A 307 15.54 -10.45 26.62
C ARG A 307 16.33 -10.59 25.33
N ARG A 308 16.45 -11.82 24.79
CA ARG A 308 17.13 -12.05 23.50
C ARG A 308 16.48 -11.25 22.37
N TRP A 309 15.15 -11.25 22.29
CA TRP A 309 14.44 -10.45 21.29
C TRP A 309 14.60 -8.94 21.50
N VAL A 310 14.59 -8.46 22.75
CA VAL A 310 14.84 -7.04 23.05
C VAL A 310 16.22 -6.63 22.56
N ASN A 311 17.27 -7.35 22.97
CA ASN A 311 18.64 -7.03 22.59
C ASN A 311 18.82 -7.02 21.06
N ALA A 312 18.35 -8.05 20.38
CA ALA A 312 18.47 -8.14 18.91
C ALA A 312 17.68 -7.03 18.20
N MET A 313 16.48 -6.68 18.69
CA MET A 313 15.71 -5.58 18.11
C MET A 313 16.33 -4.21 18.42
N GLU A 314 16.93 -4.02 19.59
CA GLU A 314 17.64 -2.80 19.97
C GLU A 314 18.87 -2.57 19.08
N GLU A 315 19.69 -3.60 18.87
CA GLU A 315 20.81 -3.55 17.92
C GLU A 315 20.35 -3.19 16.50
N ALA A 316 19.19 -3.74 16.08
CA ALA A 316 18.58 -3.42 14.79
C ALA A 316 17.98 -2.00 14.70
N THR A 317 17.82 -1.29 15.82
CA THR A 317 17.31 0.09 15.80
C THR A 317 18.38 1.15 15.58
N VAL A 318 19.65 0.80 15.85
CA VAL A 318 20.82 1.69 15.73
C VAL A 318 21.35 1.68 14.30
N LEU A 319 21.85 2.84 13.84
CA LEU A 319 22.44 3.05 12.51
C LEU A 319 23.75 2.29 12.34
#